data_AF-A0A7S3BKC0-F1
#
_entry.id   AF-A0A7S3BKC0-F1
#
_cell.length_a   1.000
_cell.length_b   1.000
_cell.length_c   1.000
_cell.angle_alpha   90.00
_cell.angle_beta   90.00
_cell.angle_gamma   90.00
#
_symmetry.space_group_name_H-M   'P 1'
#
loop_
_entity.id
_entity.type
_entity.pdbx_description
1 polymer ?
#
loop_
_entity_poly.entity_id
_entity_poly.type
_entity_poly.pdbx_seq_one_letter_code
_entity_poly.pdbx_strand_id
1 'polypeptide(L)'
;GADATIRDGTGLTPMHAAAQHGYGKIVRMLLRYEVDANDMHSDGLTPFHRACLGSDAGHTDAVFAFLDGGVPPDQPTADNRQPLDMAGSENTRKLLMESLREKRRR
;
A
#
# COMPACT_ATOMS: atom_id res chain seq x y z
N GLY A 1 -23.23 -0.51 10.81
CA GLY A 1 -22.30 -0.25 9.70
C GLY A 1 -21.29 -1.38 9.63
N ALA A 2 -20.68 -1.63 8.47
CA ALA A 2 -19.59 -2.61 8.34
C ALA A 2 -18.31 -2.06 8.98
N ASP A 3 -17.59 -2.89 9.74
CA ASP A 3 -16.33 -2.52 10.38
C ASP A 3 -15.15 -2.81 9.42
N ALA A 4 -14.42 -1.76 9.07
CA ALA A 4 -13.31 -1.81 8.12
C ALA A 4 -11.98 -2.29 8.75
N THR A 5 -11.94 -2.46 10.07
CA THR A 5 -10.76 -2.92 10.82
C THR A 5 -10.73 -4.43 11.05
N ILE A 6 -11.78 -5.14 10.61
CA ILE A 6 -11.88 -6.60 10.78
C ILE A 6 -10.68 -7.28 10.10
N ARG A 7 -10.07 -8.19 10.86
CA ARG A 7 -9.01 -9.09 10.41
C ARG A 7 -9.52 -10.52 10.39
N ASP A 8 -9.17 -11.28 9.37
CA ASP A 8 -9.33 -12.73 9.42
C ASP A 8 -8.26 -13.40 10.31
N GLY A 9 -8.31 -14.72 10.45
CA GLY A 9 -7.35 -15.49 11.27
C GLY A 9 -5.88 -15.40 10.82
N THR A 10 -5.61 -14.75 9.68
CA THR A 10 -4.27 -14.52 9.11
C THR A 10 -3.87 -13.04 9.12
N GLY A 11 -4.69 -12.16 9.70
CA GLY A 11 -4.44 -10.72 9.73
C GLY A 11 -4.84 -9.98 8.45
N LEU A 12 -5.51 -10.65 7.50
CA LEU A 12 -5.96 -10.02 6.26
C LEU A 12 -7.11 -9.05 6.55
N THR A 13 -6.95 -7.80 6.10
CA THR A 13 -7.95 -6.74 6.23
C THR A 13 -8.63 -6.45 4.89
N PRO A 14 -9.79 -5.78 4.86
CA PRO A 14 -10.37 -5.25 3.62
C PRO A 14 -9.37 -4.38 2.82
N MET A 15 -8.45 -3.71 3.51
CA MET A 15 -7.40 -2.90 2.87
C MET A 15 -6.37 -3.76 2.14
N HIS A 16 -5.97 -4.91 2.69
CA HIS A 16 -5.11 -5.89 2.00
C HIS A 16 -5.74 -6.37 0.70
N ALA A 17 -7.02 -6.75 0.75
CA ALA A 17 -7.76 -7.21 -0.44
C ALA A 17 -7.86 -6.10 -1.51
N ALA A 18 -8.20 -4.87 -1.09
CA ALA A 18 -8.27 -3.73 -2.02
C ALA A 18 -6.91 -3.44 -2.68
N ALA A 19 -5.83 -3.51 -1.92
CA ALA A 19 -4.48 -3.28 -2.44
C ALA A 19 -4.00 -4.39 -3.38
N GLN A 20 -4.24 -5.67 -3.02
CA GLN A 20 -3.87 -6.83 -3.83
C GLN A 20 -4.58 -6.88 -5.19
N HIS A 21 -5.75 -6.26 -5.30
CA HIS A 21 -6.51 -6.20 -6.56
C HIS A 21 -6.41 -4.84 -7.27
N GLY A 22 -5.56 -3.93 -6.79
CA GLY A 22 -5.39 -2.62 -7.42
C GLY A 22 -6.64 -1.72 -7.35
N TYR A 23 -7.47 -1.88 -6.32
CA TYR A 23 -8.70 -1.10 -6.15
C TYR A 23 -8.42 0.24 -5.47
N GLY A 24 -7.69 1.13 -6.14
CA GLY A 24 -7.28 2.43 -5.57
C GLY A 24 -8.43 3.29 -5.02
N LYS A 25 -9.62 3.24 -5.62
CA LYS A 25 -10.81 3.94 -5.08
C LYS A 25 -11.25 3.39 -3.72
N ILE A 26 -11.20 2.08 -3.54
CA ILE A 26 -11.53 1.43 -2.27
C ILE A 26 -10.44 1.74 -1.23
N VAL A 27 -9.17 1.71 -1.62
CA VAL A 27 -8.05 2.13 -0.77
C VAL A 27 -8.25 3.56 -0.25
N ARG A 28 -8.56 4.52 -1.13
CA ARG A 28 -8.86 5.91 -0.74
C ARG A 28 -10.03 6.01 0.23
N MET A 29 -11.07 5.21 0.02
CA MET A 29 -12.22 5.18 0.91
C MET A 29 -11.84 4.64 2.28
N LEU A 30 -11.08 3.54 2.35
CA LEU A 30 -10.65 2.92 3.61
C LEU A 30 -9.69 3.81 4.40
N LEU A 31 -8.76 4.52 3.75
CA LEU A 31 -7.86 5.47 4.40
C LEU A 31 -8.61 6.63 5.07
N ARG A 32 -9.79 7.02 4.56
CA ARG A 32 -10.65 8.04 5.20
C ARG A 32 -11.33 7.55 6.47
N TYR A 33 -11.40 6.23 6.69
CA TYR A 33 -11.95 5.62 7.90
C TYR A 33 -10.87 5.36 8.96
N GLU A 34 -9.69 5.99 8.83
CA GLU A 34 -8.56 5.85 9.78
C GLU A 34 -8.12 4.40 10.02
N VAL A 35 -8.32 3.54 9.02
CA VAL A 35 -7.84 2.15 9.05
C VAL A 35 -6.31 2.17 8.97
N ASP A 36 -5.64 1.43 9.86
CA ASP A 36 -4.19 1.34 9.87
C ASP A 36 -3.68 0.65 8.60
N ALA A 37 -2.97 1.42 7.76
CA ALA A 37 -2.36 0.93 6.54
C ALA A 37 -1.02 0.21 6.79
N ASN A 38 -0.54 0.16 8.03
CA ASN A 38 0.68 -0.54 8.44
C ASN A 38 0.41 -1.95 8.98
N ASP A 39 -0.85 -2.38 8.99
CA ASP A 39 -1.20 -3.73 9.40
C ASP A 39 -0.45 -4.76 8.56
N MET A 40 0.32 -5.63 9.23
CA MET A 40 1.02 -6.73 8.56
C MET A 40 0.12 -7.95 8.48
N HIS A 41 0.01 -8.52 7.29
CA HIS A 41 -0.50 -9.87 7.10
C HIS A 41 0.52 -10.93 7.56
N SER A 42 0.10 -12.20 7.64
CA SER A 42 0.95 -13.31 8.10
C SER A 42 2.23 -13.54 7.28
N ASP A 43 2.32 -12.97 6.07
CA ASP A 43 3.52 -13.01 5.22
C ASP A 43 4.46 -11.82 5.45
N GLY A 44 4.20 -10.95 6.43
CA GLY A 44 5.02 -9.78 6.73
C GLY A 44 4.87 -8.63 5.74
N LEU A 45 3.84 -8.66 4.89
CA LEU A 45 3.51 -7.58 3.95
C LEU A 45 2.36 -6.73 4.50
N THR A 46 2.43 -5.42 4.24
CA THR A 46 1.34 -4.47 4.50
C THR A 46 0.46 -4.36 3.25
N PRO A 47 -0.73 -3.74 3.33
CA PRO A 47 -1.51 -3.42 2.14
C PRO A 47 -0.70 -2.63 1.11
N PHE A 48 0.11 -1.66 1.56
CA PHE A 48 0.98 -0.88 0.66
C PHE A 48 1.93 -1.77 -0.14
N HIS A 49 2.60 -2.71 0.53
CA HIS A 49 3.50 -3.68 -0.12
C HIS A 49 2.78 -4.51 -1.19
N ARG A 50 1.55 -4.95 -0.90
CA ARG A 50 0.72 -5.71 -1.87
C ARG A 50 0.37 -4.86 -3.10
N ALA A 51 0.06 -3.58 -2.92
CA ALA A 51 -0.18 -2.67 -4.05
C ALA A 51 1.08 -2.47 -4.91
N CYS A 52 2.27 -2.40 -4.29
CA CYS A 52 3.53 -2.23 -5.03
C CYS A 52 3.86 -3.40 -5.96
N LEU A 53 3.47 -4.64 -5.60
CA LEU A 53 3.78 -5.85 -6.37
C LEU A 53 3.04 -5.95 -7.71
N GLY A 54 1.92 -5.24 -7.87
CA GLY A 54 1.14 -5.30 -9.11
C GLY A 54 1.73 -4.44 -10.23
N SER A 55 1.42 -4.82 -11.47
CA SER A 55 2.01 -4.23 -12.67
C SER A 55 1.04 -3.39 -13.51
N ASP A 56 -0.25 -3.39 -13.18
CA ASP A 56 -1.28 -2.68 -13.93
C ASP A 56 -1.57 -1.26 -13.39
N ALA A 57 -2.43 -0.54 -14.11
CA ALA A 57 -2.84 0.81 -13.77
C ALA A 57 -3.63 0.87 -12.44
N GLY A 58 -4.39 -0.17 -12.09
CA GLY A 58 -5.14 -0.21 -10.84
C GLY A 58 -4.20 -0.26 -9.62
N HIS A 59 -3.15 -1.05 -9.70
CA HIS A 59 -2.12 -1.10 -8.66
C HIS A 59 -1.36 0.22 -8.53
N THR A 60 -1.05 0.85 -9.67
CA THR A 60 -0.44 2.20 -9.70
C THR A 60 -1.35 3.22 -9.00
N ASP A 61 -2.65 3.20 -9.28
CA ASP A 61 -3.66 4.04 -8.61
C ASP A 61 -3.77 3.74 -7.10
N ALA A 62 -3.66 2.47 -6.70
CA ALA A 62 -3.65 2.07 -5.30
C ALA A 62 -2.41 2.58 -4.56
N VAL A 63 -1.22 2.46 -5.15
CA VAL A 63 0.03 3.03 -4.60
C VAL A 63 -0.10 4.54 -4.45
N PHE A 64 -0.61 5.23 -5.49
CA PHE A 64 -0.86 6.67 -5.40
C PHE A 64 -1.84 7.03 -4.28
N ALA A 65 -2.91 6.25 -4.10
CA ALA A 65 -3.86 6.43 -3.00
C ALA A 65 -3.22 6.32 -1.62
N PHE A 66 -2.33 5.35 -1.41
CA PHE A 66 -1.60 5.20 -0.15
C PHE A 66 -0.66 6.37 0.11
N LEU A 67 0.10 6.80 -0.90
CA LEU A 67 1.03 7.93 -0.78
C LEU A 67 0.28 9.24 -0.47
N ASP A 68 -0.84 9.47 -1.15
CA ASP A 68 -1.73 10.61 -0.90
C ASP A 68 -2.37 10.56 0.50
N GLY A 69 -2.62 9.35 1.02
CA GLY A 69 -3.06 9.12 2.39
C GLY A 69 -1.96 9.24 3.46
N GLY A 70 -0.73 9.60 3.07
CA GLY A 70 0.37 9.81 4.01
C GLY A 70 1.14 8.54 4.40
N VAL A 71 0.91 7.41 3.73
CA VAL A 71 1.70 6.19 3.97
C VAL A 71 3.15 6.43 3.54
N PRO A 72 4.15 6.13 4.39
CA PRO A 72 5.54 6.33 4.05
C PRO A 72 5.99 5.46 2.85
N PRO A 73 6.63 6.05 1.81
CA PRO A 73 7.06 5.31 0.62
C PRO A 73 8.26 4.35 0.84
N ASP A 74 8.94 4.44 1.98
CA ASP A 74 10.20 3.76 2.32
C ASP A 74 10.08 2.76 3.46
N GLN A 75 8.88 2.45 3.95
CA GLN A 75 8.71 1.47 5.02
C GLN A 75 9.12 0.08 4.51
N PRO A 76 10.12 -0.61 5.10
CA PRO A 76 10.51 -1.94 4.65
C PRO A 76 9.49 -3.01 5.07
N THR A 77 9.49 -4.14 4.36
CA THR A 77 8.81 -5.37 4.78
C THR A 77 9.47 -5.97 6.02
N ALA A 78 8.83 -6.99 6.62
CA ALA A 78 9.43 -7.79 7.69
C ALA A 78 10.77 -8.43 7.28
N ASP A 79 10.94 -8.75 6.00
CA ASP A 79 12.18 -9.30 5.42
C ASP A 79 13.20 -8.21 5.00
N ASN A 80 13.04 -6.97 5.47
CA ASN A 80 13.89 -5.82 5.13
C ASN A 80 13.94 -5.45 3.63
N ARG A 81 12.93 -5.83 2.84
CA ARG A 81 12.84 -5.40 1.44
C ARG A 81 12.21 -4.02 1.33
N GLN A 82 12.79 -3.14 0.51
CA GLN A 82 12.22 -1.83 0.27
C GLN A 82 11.02 -1.92 -0.68
N PRO A 83 9.97 -1.09 -0.53
CA PRO A 83 8.85 -1.02 -1.48
C PRO A 83 9.30 -0.80 -2.92
N LEU A 84 10.38 -0.01 -3.10
CA LEU A 84 10.99 0.25 -4.40
C LEU A 84 11.52 -1.03 -5.07
N ASP A 85 12.06 -1.98 -4.31
CA ASP A 85 12.56 -3.27 -4.80
C ASP A 85 11.43 -4.26 -5.12
N MET A 86 10.19 -3.90 -4.76
CA MET A 86 8.99 -4.71 -4.99
C MET A 86 8.11 -4.16 -6.12
N ALA A 87 8.46 -3.02 -6.70
CA ALA A 87 7.65 -2.37 -7.73
C ALA A 87 7.44 -3.29 -8.95
N GLY A 88 6.21 -3.75 -9.16
CA GLY A 88 5.83 -4.62 -10.27
C GLY A 88 5.73 -3.91 -11.62
N SER A 89 5.72 -2.57 -11.63
CA SER A 89 5.78 -1.76 -12.84
C SER A 89 6.74 -0.57 -12.73
N GLU A 90 7.20 -0.11 -13.89
CA GLU A 90 8.00 1.11 -14.01
C GLU A 90 7.25 2.36 -13.51
N ASN A 91 5.92 2.40 -13.69
CA ASN A 91 5.09 3.51 -13.21
C ASN A 91 5.07 3.58 -11.68
N THR A 92 4.85 2.44 -11.02
CA THR A 92 4.93 2.32 -9.55
C THR A 92 6.32 2.72 -9.06
N ARG A 93 7.37 2.23 -9.72
CA ARG A 93 8.77 2.55 -9.38
C ARG A 93 9.04 4.06 -9.49
N LYS A 94 8.56 4.69 -10.55
CA LYS A 94 8.68 6.14 -10.77
C LYS A 94 7.95 6.93 -9.69
N LEU A 95 6.71 6.57 -9.36
CA LEU A 95 5.94 7.21 -8.28
C LEU A 95 6.67 7.13 -6.94
N LEU A 96 7.15 5.95 -6.56
CA LEU A 96 7.91 5.78 -5.31
C LEU A 96 9.17 6.65 -5.30
N MET A 97 9.92 6.68 -6.41
CA MET A 97 11.12 7.51 -6.53
C MET A 97 10.81 9.02 -6.40
N GLU A 98 9.70 9.47 -6.99
CA GLU A 98 9.24 10.86 -6.87
C GLU A 98 8.87 11.19 -5.42
N SER A 99 8.05 10.37 -4.77
CA SER A 99 7.68 10.57 -3.36
C SER A 99 8.89 10.52 -2.40
N LEU A 100 9.87 9.65 -2.66
CA LEU A 100 11.12 9.59 -1.88
C LEU A 100 12.00 10.84 -2.08
N ARG A 101 11.98 11.44 -3.26
CA ARG A 101 12.67 12.72 -3.53
C ARG A 101 11.99 13.86 -2.81
N GLU A 102 10.66 13.90 -2.79
CA GLU A 102 9.89 14.90 -2.08
C GLU A 102 10.07 14.81 -0.56
N LYS A 103 10.06 13.58 -0.01
CA LYS A 103 10.32 13.35 1.41
C LYS A 103 11.69 13.87 1.84
N ARG A 104 12.73 13.69 1.01
CA ARG A 104 14.10 14.20 1.29
C ARG A 104 14.25 15.71 1.15
N ARG A 105 13.29 16.40 0.55
CA ARG A 105 13.30 17.86 0.35
C ARG A 105 12.58 18.62 1.48
N ARG A 106 11.83 17.91 2.33
CA ARG A 106 11.18 18.45 3.52
C ARG A 106 12.09 18.28 4.73
#